data_AF-A0A6V7V9Z2-F1
#
_entry.id   AF-A0A6V7V9Z2-F1
#
_cell.length_a   1.000
_cell.length_b   1.000
_cell.length_c   1.000
_cell.angle_alpha   90.00
_cell.angle_beta   90.00
_cell.angle_gamma   90.00
#
_symmetry.space_group_name_H-M   'P 1'
#
loop_
_entity.id
_entity.type
_entity.pdbx_description
1 polymer ?
#
loop_
_entity_poly.entity_id
_entity_poly.type
_entity_poly.pdbx_seq_one_letter_code
_entity_poly.pdbx_strand_id
1 'polypeptide(L)'
;MSLIWKYFSLSGRVAFCKSCKFSKNHPPRSPTTFLISHLSASHPELYDDFSAKRKAKEPQQQTLKRFKLLIILFLDLIENEIENEQDQSTTQKTNEFFSLFERCEKTISKQNDIEPLALELPSKKSLNAHQKAEVEVTEYLRAKKIPIECDPYGFWTGDNTVKWPILSKIATRFLSAPCTSAEAERLFSSAGLIINNLRKSLLQENAEMLLFCIIIS
;
A
#
# COMPACT_ATOMS: atom_id res chain seq x y z
N MET A 1 -10.49 9.01 -19.21
CA MET A 1 -11.90 9.12 -19.66
C MET A 1 -12.74 7.97 -19.10
N SER A 2 -14.01 8.20 -18.77
CA SER A 2 -14.90 7.18 -18.16
C SER A 2 -15.10 5.95 -19.08
N LEU A 3 -15.12 4.75 -18.51
CA LEU A 3 -15.20 3.46 -19.25
C LEU A 3 -16.50 3.32 -20.08
N ILE A 4 -17.57 4.00 -19.67
CA ILE A 4 -18.89 3.91 -20.31
C ILE A 4 -18.87 4.36 -21.79
N TRP A 5 -17.95 5.24 -22.16
CA TRP A 5 -17.80 5.73 -23.54
C TRP A 5 -17.24 4.69 -24.52
N LYS A 6 -16.86 3.49 -24.04
CA LYS A 6 -16.62 2.35 -24.95
C LYS A 6 -17.91 1.93 -25.66
N TYR A 7 -19.05 2.03 -24.98
CA TYR A 7 -20.37 1.58 -25.45
C TYR A 7 -21.25 2.72 -26.00
N PHE A 8 -20.87 3.97 -25.73
CA PHE A 8 -21.60 5.16 -26.18
C PHE A 8 -20.71 6.09 -27.00
N SER A 9 -21.31 6.84 -27.91
CA SER A 9 -20.66 7.92 -28.66
C SER A 9 -21.28 9.26 -28.27
N LEU A 10 -20.49 10.33 -28.27
CA LEU A 10 -20.98 11.70 -28.04
C LEU A 10 -20.93 12.49 -29.34
N SER A 11 -22.05 13.04 -29.78
CA SER A 11 -22.10 14.02 -30.87
C SER A 11 -22.78 15.30 -30.39
N GLY A 12 -21.99 16.38 -30.30
CA GLY A 12 -22.43 17.64 -29.72
C GLY A 12 -22.85 17.48 -28.25
N ARG A 13 -24.14 17.70 -27.97
CA ARG A 13 -24.74 17.55 -26.63
C ARG A 13 -25.55 16.26 -26.48
N VAL A 14 -25.46 15.31 -27.41
CA VAL A 14 -26.27 14.09 -27.37
C VAL A 14 -25.36 12.87 -27.31
N ALA A 15 -25.65 11.97 -26.36
CA ALA A 15 -25.02 10.67 -26.25
C ALA A 15 -25.86 9.62 -26.99
N PHE A 16 -25.21 8.78 -27.78
CA PHE A 16 -25.81 7.74 -28.61
C PHE A 16 -25.31 6.38 -28.15
N CYS A 17 -26.22 5.42 -28.00
CA CYS A 17 -25.84 4.02 -27.80
C CYS A 17 -25.30 3.45 -29.12
N LYS A 18 -24.19 2.71 -29.06
CA LYS A 18 -23.61 2.07 -30.26
C LYS A 18 -24.35 0.79 -30.67
N SER A 19 -25.16 0.22 -29.76
CA SER A 19 -25.82 -1.07 -29.94
C SER A 19 -27.32 -0.98 -30.22
N CYS A 20 -27.93 0.21 -30.08
CA CYS A 20 -29.33 0.43 -30.41
C CYS A 20 -29.60 1.90 -30.78
N LYS A 21 -30.87 2.23 -31.08
CA LYS A 21 -31.30 3.60 -31.46
C LYS A 21 -31.48 4.56 -30.27
N PHE A 22 -31.05 4.18 -29.07
CA PHE A 22 -31.16 5.04 -27.89
C PHE A 22 -30.25 6.27 -28.02
N SER A 23 -30.81 7.44 -27.73
CA SER A 23 -30.08 8.70 -27.65
C SER A 23 -30.61 9.55 -26.50
N LYS A 24 -29.73 10.32 -25.85
CA LYS A 24 -30.11 11.20 -24.74
C LYS A 24 -29.24 12.44 -24.69
N ASN A 25 -29.87 13.57 -24.37
CA ASN A 25 -29.14 14.82 -24.13
C ASN A 25 -28.17 14.63 -22.94
N HIS A 26 -26.91 15.00 -23.15
CA HIS A 26 -25.80 14.86 -22.24
C HIS A 26 -24.88 16.08 -22.36
N PRO A 27 -25.25 17.24 -21.78
CA PRO A 27 -24.39 18.41 -21.75
C PRO A 27 -23.08 18.17 -20.97
N PRO A 28 -22.05 19.01 -21.15
CA PRO A 28 -20.78 18.89 -20.42
C PRO A 28 -20.99 18.80 -18.90
N ARG A 29 -20.23 17.92 -18.24
CA ARG A 29 -20.32 17.62 -16.79
C ARG A 29 -21.60 16.90 -16.32
N SER A 30 -22.48 16.46 -17.22
CA SER A 30 -23.62 15.63 -16.83
C SER A 30 -23.20 14.26 -16.31
N PRO A 31 -23.95 13.68 -15.35
CA PRO A 31 -23.67 12.35 -14.86
C PRO A 31 -24.01 11.28 -15.90
N THR A 32 -23.21 10.21 -15.92
CA THR A 32 -23.37 9.08 -16.88
C THR A 32 -24.28 7.96 -16.36
N THR A 33 -24.90 8.13 -15.18
CA THR A 33 -25.78 7.14 -14.54
C THR A 33 -26.94 6.69 -15.44
N PHE A 34 -27.52 7.60 -16.21
CA PHE A 34 -28.58 7.25 -17.17
C PHE A 34 -28.11 6.34 -18.31
N LEU A 35 -26.86 6.49 -18.74
CA LEU A 35 -26.26 5.65 -19.78
C LEU A 35 -26.02 4.24 -19.23
N ILE A 36 -25.55 4.15 -17.98
CA ILE A 36 -25.35 2.88 -17.28
C ILE A 36 -26.69 2.15 -17.09
N SER A 37 -27.74 2.88 -16.67
CA SER A 37 -29.08 2.32 -16.49
C SER A 37 -29.69 1.83 -17.82
N HIS A 38 -29.47 2.55 -18.92
CA HIS A 38 -29.87 2.07 -20.24
C HIS A 38 -29.12 0.78 -20.61
N LEU A 39 -27.81 0.73 -20.37
CA LEU A 39 -26.99 -0.44 -20.68
C LEU A 39 -27.48 -1.68 -19.91
N SER A 40 -27.78 -1.56 -18.61
CA SER A 40 -28.31 -2.68 -17.81
C SER A 40 -29.70 -3.15 -18.26
N ALA A 41 -30.56 -2.23 -18.71
CA ALA A 41 -31.95 -2.56 -19.05
C ALA A 41 -32.11 -3.10 -20.48
N SER A 42 -31.32 -2.58 -21.43
CA SER A 42 -31.47 -2.90 -22.86
C SER A 42 -30.36 -3.79 -23.40
N HIS A 43 -29.21 -3.88 -22.73
CA HIS A 43 -28.07 -4.69 -23.17
C HIS A 43 -27.37 -5.41 -21.99
N PRO A 44 -28.03 -6.41 -21.35
CA PRO A 44 -27.47 -7.11 -20.20
C PRO A 44 -26.07 -7.68 -20.42
N GLU A 45 -25.81 -8.31 -21.57
CA GLU A 45 -24.49 -8.87 -21.88
C GLU A 45 -23.38 -7.80 -21.96
N LEU A 46 -23.70 -6.63 -22.52
CA LEU A 46 -22.76 -5.50 -22.56
C LEU A 46 -22.58 -4.85 -21.19
N TYR A 47 -23.63 -4.89 -20.35
CA TYR A 47 -23.55 -4.44 -18.98
C TYR A 47 -22.67 -5.35 -18.13
N ASP A 48 -22.73 -6.67 -18.33
CA ASP A 48 -21.87 -7.63 -17.64
C ASP A 48 -20.39 -7.40 -18.00
N ASP A 49 -20.08 -7.21 -19.28
CA ASP A 49 -18.74 -6.83 -19.75
C ASP A 49 -18.29 -5.48 -19.15
N PHE A 50 -19.16 -4.47 -19.15
CA PHE A 50 -18.88 -3.17 -18.53
C PHE A 50 -18.63 -3.29 -17.03
N SER A 51 -19.43 -4.10 -16.32
CA SER A 51 -19.34 -4.34 -14.88
C SER A 51 -18.04 -5.07 -14.52
N ALA A 52 -17.68 -6.11 -15.28
CA ALA A 52 -16.42 -6.83 -15.10
C ALA A 52 -15.21 -5.92 -15.30
N LYS A 53 -15.19 -5.12 -16.38
CA LYS A 53 -14.12 -4.16 -16.67
C LYS A 53 -14.07 -3.01 -15.66
N ARG A 54 -15.21 -2.59 -15.13
CA ARG A 54 -15.28 -1.57 -14.08
C ARG A 54 -14.70 -2.09 -12.77
N LYS A 55 -15.09 -3.29 -12.34
CA LYS A 55 -14.52 -3.97 -11.16
C LYS A 55 -13.01 -4.11 -11.28
N ALA A 56 -12.51 -4.55 -12.44
CA ALA A 56 -11.08 -4.66 -12.73
C ALA A 56 -10.29 -3.34 -12.64
N LYS A 57 -10.97 -2.20 -12.77
CA LYS A 57 -10.41 -0.84 -12.78
C LYS A 57 -10.73 -0.06 -11.50
N GLU A 58 -11.40 -0.65 -10.51
CA GLU A 58 -11.70 0.05 -9.25
C GLU A 58 -10.41 0.40 -8.50
N PRO A 59 -10.30 1.63 -7.95
CA PRO A 59 -9.13 2.07 -7.19
C PRO A 59 -8.75 1.11 -6.06
N GLN A 60 -9.75 0.47 -5.45
CA GLN A 60 -9.54 -0.51 -4.39
C GLN A 60 -8.75 -1.74 -4.88
N GLN A 61 -8.96 -2.23 -6.10
CA GLN A 61 -8.16 -3.34 -6.65
C GLN A 61 -6.75 -2.91 -7.02
N GLN A 62 -6.54 -1.66 -7.41
CA GLN A 62 -5.21 -1.14 -7.71
C GLN A 62 -4.41 -0.86 -6.43
N THR A 63 -5.05 -0.30 -5.40
CA THR A 63 -4.51 -0.22 -4.04
C THR A 63 -4.22 -1.60 -3.46
N LEU A 64 -5.07 -2.59 -3.73
CA LEU A 64 -4.86 -3.97 -3.29
C LEU A 64 -3.68 -4.64 -4.01
N LYS A 65 -3.53 -4.42 -5.32
CA LYS A 65 -2.35 -4.88 -6.08
C LYS A 65 -1.07 -4.24 -5.55
N ARG A 66 -1.11 -2.94 -5.22
CA ARG A 66 0.01 -2.22 -4.58
C ARG A 66 0.35 -2.79 -3.21
N PHE A 67 -0.67 -3.03 -2.38
CA PHE A 67 -0.51 -3.58 -1.04
C PHE A 67 0.01 -5.03 -1.08
N LYS A 68 -0.51 -5.86 -2.01
CA LYS A 68 0.01 -7.21 -2.27
C LYS A 68 1.48 -7.19 -2.68
N LEU A 69 1.87 -6.32 -3.62
CA LEU A 69 3.25 -6.21 -4.07
C LEU A 69 4.19 -5.73 -2.96
N LEU A 70 3.77 -4.73 -2.17
CA LEU A 70 4.53 -4.26 -1.01
C LEU A 70 4.74 -5.35 0.04
N ILE A 71 3.72 -6.17 0.30
CA ILE A 71 3.82 -7.30 1.23
C ILE A 71 4.79 -8.36 0.70
N ILE A 72 4.71 -8.70 -0.59
CA ILE A 72 5.63 -9.65 -1.24
C ILE A 72 7.09 -9.19 -1.08
N LEU A 73 7.37 -7.92 -1.35
CA LEU A 73 8.71 -7.35 -1.27
C LEU A 73 9.22 -7.25 0.18
N PHE A 74 8.33 -6.94 1.11
CA PHE A 74 8.65 -6.91 2.53
C PHE A 74 8.99 -8.30 3.06
N LEU A 75 8.40 -9.35 2.46
CA LEU A 75 8.68 -10.73 2.82
C LEU A 75 9.99 -11.26 2.29
N ASP A 76 10.35 -10.90 1.06
CA ASP A 76 11.68 -11.17 0.52
C ASP A 76 12.76 -10.48 1.38
N LEU A 77 12.47 -9.31 1.97
CA LEU A 77 13.35 -8.63 2.94
C LEU A 77 13.42 -9.36 4.29
N ILE A 78 12.28 -9.82 4.83
CA ILE A 78 12.24 -10.55 6.11
C ILE A 78 12.91 -11.94 6.01
N GLU A 79 12.73 -12.67 4.90
CA GLU A 79 13.42 -13.96 4.74
C GLU A 79 14.93 -13.80 4.68
N ASN A 80 15.42 -12.71 4.09
CA ASN A 80 16.84 -12.35 4.13
C ASN A 80 17.31 -11.90 5.53
N GLU A 81 16.43 -11.33 6.37
CA GLU A 81 16.72 -11.05 7.79
C GLU A 81 16.83 -12.34 8.64
N ILE A 82 16.12 -13.43 8.29
CA ILE A 82 16.11 -14.69 9.07
C ILE A 82 17.35 -15.56 8.79
N GLU A 83 17.97 -15.50 7.60
CA GLU A 83 19.19 -16.26 7.30
C GLU A 83 20.49 -15.58 7.82
N ASN A 84 20.43 -14.33 8.30
CA ASN A 84 21.60 -13.53 8.73
C ASN A 84 21.49 -12.97 10.17
N GLU A 85 21.25 -13.84 11.15
CA GLU A 85 21.40 -13.52 12.59
C GLU A 85 22.89 -13.40 13.04
N GLN A 86 23.79 -12.87 12.20
CA GLN A 86 25.11 -12.44 12.65
C GLN A 86 25.40 -10.99 12.23
N ASP A 87 25.34 -10.11 13.24
CA ASP A 87 26.01 -8.80 13.36
C ASP A 87 26.22 -7.98 12.08
N GLN A 88 25.19 -7.21 11.68
CA GLN A 88 25.41 -5.99 10.89
C GLN A 88 24.49 -4.85 11.35
N SER A 89 25.07 -3.66 11.43
CA SER A 89 24.55 -2.46 12.10
C SER A 89 23.18 -2.02 11.59
N THR A 90 22.32 -1.65 12.55
CA THR A 90 20.91 -1.25 12.37
C THR A 90 20.70 -0.17 11.31
N THR A 91 21.70 0.68 11.07
CA THR A 91 21.67 1.80 10.11
C THR A 91 21.77 1.36 8.64
N GLN A 92 22.48 0.27 8.34
CA GLN A 92 22.60 -0.22 6.94
C GLN A 92 21.31 -0.92 6.49
N LYS A 93 20.70 -1.69 7.40
CA LYS A 93 19.45 -2.44 7.15
C LYS A 93 18.25 -1.53 6.87
N THR A 94 18.15 -0.38 7.56
CA THR A 94 17.08 0.61 7.29
C THR A 94 17.25 1.26 5.92
N ASN A 95 18.48 1.54 5.50
CA ASN A 95 18.76 2.20 4.21
C ASN A 95 18.45 1.27 3.03
N GLU A 96 18.78 -0.02 3.14
CA GLU A 96 18.38 -1.00 2.12
C GLU A 96 16.85 -1.11 2.00
N PHE A 97 16.15 -1.14 3.14
CA PHE A 97 14.69 -1.15 3.17
C PHE A 97 14.06 0.05 2.43
N PHE A 98 14.49 1.28 2.75
CA PHE A 98 13.97 2.48 2.09
C PHE A 98 14.33 2.52 0.60
N SER A 99 15.52 2.05 0.22
CA SER A 99 15.94 1.99 -1.20
C SER A 99 15.10 0.99 -2.02
N LEU A 100 14.77 -0.16 -1.43
CA LEU A 100 13.89 -1.17 -2.03
C LEU A 100 12.46 -0.64 -2.14
N PHE A 101 11.97 0.03 -1.09
CA PHE A 101 10.67 0.69 -1.09
C PHE A 101 10.56 1.71 -2.23
N GLU A 102 11.54 2.60 -2.36
CA GLU A 102 11.55 3.65 -3.39
C GLU A 102 11.67 3.06 -4.82
N ARG A 103 12.47 1.99 -4.99
CA ARG A 103 12.58 1.25 -6.27
C ARG A 103 11.25 0.62 -6.67
N CYS A 104 10.49 0.11 -5.71
CA CYS A 104 9.21 -0.53 -5.98
C CYS A 104 8.09 0.49 -6.21
N GLU A 105 8.11 1.64 -5.52
CA GLU A 105 7.23 2.77 -5.82
C GLU A 105 7.40 3.25 -7.28
N LYS A 106 8.65 3.36 -7.74
CA LYS A 106 8.99 3.70 -9.14
C LYS A 106 8.49 2.65 -10.14
N THR A 107 8.49 1.38 -9.76
CA THR A 107 7.97 0.28 -10.59
C THR A 107 6.44 0.33 -10.66
N ILE A 108 5.76 0.46 -9.52
CA ILE A 108 4.30 0.62 -9.42
C ILE A 108 3.77 1.80 -10.25
N SER A 109 4.52 2.91 -10.33
CA SER A 109 4.15 4.06 -11.14
C SER A 109 4.19 3.80 -12.66
N LYS A 110 4.92 2.77 -13.11
CA LYS A 110 5.07 2.39 -14.54
C LYS A 110 4.10 1.29 -14.98
N GLN A 111 3.47 0.57 -14.04
CA GLN A 111 2.67 -0.63 -14.32
C GLN A 111 1.25 -0.41 -14.91
N ASN A 112 0.94 0.76 -15.49
CA ASN A 112 -0.38 0.95 -16.11
C ASN A 112 -0.53 0.24 -17.47
N ASP A 113 0.55 -0.19 -18.15
CA ASP A 113 0.46 -0.77 -19.51
C ASP A 113 1.47 -1.91 -19.81
N ILE A 114 1.94 -2.70 -18.83
CA ILE A 114 2.89 -3.79 -19.11
C ILE A 114 2.36 -5.15 -18.60
N GLU A 115 2.09 -6.02 -19.58
CA GLU A 115 1.98 -7.49 -19.48
C GLU A 115 3.11 -8.08 -18.62
N PRO A 116 2.93 -9.18 -17.87
CA PRO A 116 3.86 -9.60 -16.80
C PRO A 116 5.27 -9.92 -17.35
N LEU A 117 6.11 -8.89 -17.44
CA LEU A 117 7.49 -9.03 -17.88
C LEU A 117 8.30 -9.54 -16.68
N ALA A 118 8.62 -10.83 -16.76
CA ALA A 118 9.61 -11.59 -15.99
C ALA A 118 10.43 -10.75 -14.99
N LEU A 119 9.89 -10.62 -13.76
CA LEU A 119 10.74 -10.49 -12.58
C LEU A 119 11.44 -11.83 -12.42
N GLU A 120 12.77 -11.84 -12.39
CA GLU A 120 13.52 -13.06 -12.08
C GLU A 120 12.99 -13.62 -10.76
N LEU A 121 12.46 -14.84 -10.85
CA LEU A 121 11.80 -15.51 -9.75
C LEU A 121 12.79 -15.62 -8.58
N PRO A 122 12.42 -15.18 -7.37
CA PRO A 122 13.25 -15.40 -6.21
C PRO A 122 13.38 -16.91 -5.96
N SER A 123 14.48 -17.29 -5.30
CA SER A 123 14.84 -18.69 -4.97
C SER A 123 13.65 -19.54 -4.54
N LYS A 124 13.65 -20.85 -4.85
CA LYS A 124 12.53 -21.80 -4.58
C LYS A 124 12.00 -21.78 -3.13
N LYS A 125 12.80 -21.31 -2.15
CA LYS A 125 12.36 -21.05 -0.77
C LYS A 125 11.37 -19.87 -0.69
N SER A 126 11.71 -18.73 -1.29
CA SER A 126 10.88 -17.51 -1.31
C SER A 126 9.55 -17.70 -2.04
N LEU A 127 9.51 -18.59 -3.04
CA LEU A 127 8.25 -18.93 -3.71
C LEU A 127 7.19 -19.49 -2.75
N ASN A 128 7.60 -20.30 -1.77
CA ASN A 128 6.68 -20.91 -0.79
C ASN A 128 6.20 -19.89 0.25
N ALA A 129 7.08 -19.01 0.73
CA ALA A 129 6.69 -17.95 1.66
C ALA A 129 5.81 -16.89 1.00
N HIS A 130 6.08 -16.55 -0.26
CA HIS A 130 5.24 -15.70 -1.08
C HIS A 130 3.83 -16.27 -1.21
N GLN A 131 3.70 -17.56 -1.54
CA GLN A 131 2.40 -18.23 -1.64
C GLN A 131 1.67 -18.21 -0.29
N LYS A 132 2.37 -18.50 0.81
CA LYS A 132 1.80 -18.48 2.16
C LYS A 132 1.29 -17.09 2.56
N ALA A 133 2.05 -16.06 2.26
CA ALA A 133 1.64 -14.69 2.55
C ALA A 133 0.49 -14.20 1.67
N GLU A 134 0.47 -14.57 0.39
CA GLU A 134 -0.65 -14.22 -0.47
C GLU A 134 -1.96 -14.84 0.04
N VAL A 135 -1.90 -16.06 0.58
CA VAL A 135 -3.03 -16.71 1.25
C VAL A 135 -3.45 -15.92 2.48
N GLU A 136 -2.53 -15.58 3.39
CA GLU A 136 -2.84 -14.78 4.61
C GLU A 136 -3.48 -13.43 4.27
N VAL A 137 -2.92 -12.70 3.30
CA VAL A 137 -3.47 -11.41 2.84
C VAL A 137 -4.88 -11.60 2.29
N THR A 138 -5.07 -12.59 1.43
CA THR A 138 -6.37 -12.83 0.81
C THR A 138 -7.41 -13.26 1.85
N GLU A 139 -7.02 -14.02 2.86
CA GLU A 139 -7.90 -14.39 3.98
C GLU A 139 -8.24 -13.18 4.86
N TYR A 140 -7.26 -12.37 5.25
CA TYR A 140 -7.47 -11.17 6.06
C TYR A 140 -8.41 -10.17 5.35
N LEU A 141 -8.25 -9.97 4.05
CA LEU A 141 -9.12 -9.08 3.26
C LEU A 141 -10.57 -9.58 3.14
N ARG A 142 -10.79 -10.89 3.27
CA ARG A 142 -12.14 -11.48 3.32
C ARG A 142 -12.71 -11.49 4.74
N ALA A 143 -11.86 -11.39 5.76
CA ALA A 143 -12.28 -11.35 7.14
C ALA A 143 -13.09 -10.08 7.45
N LYS A 144 -13.83 -10.13 8.55
CA LYS A 144 -14.60 -8.96 9.02
C LYS A 144 -13.64 -7.82 9.34
N LYS A 145 -14.01 -6.60 8.93
CA LYS A 145 -13.25 -5.40 9.25
C LYS A 145 -13.10 -5.22 10.75
N ILE A 146 -11.91 -4.76 11.14
CA ILE A 146 -11.61 -4.37 12.51
C ILE A 146 -12.52 -3.20 12.89
N PRO A 147 -13.19 -3.24 14.06
CA PRO A 147 -13.94 -2.10 14.59
C PRO A 147 -13.04 -0.87 14.76
N ILE A 148 -13.59 0.34 14.62
CA ILE A 148 -12.81 1.61 14.70
C ILE A 148 -12.29 1.83 16.12
N GLU A 149 -12.96 1.25 17.10
CA GLU A 149 -12.73 1.39 18.53
C GLU A 149 -11.63 0.45 19.04
N CYS A 150 -11.13 -0.45 18.19
CA CYS A 150 -10.09 -1.40 18.54
C CYS A 150 -8.71 -0.79 18.35
N ASP A 151 -7.78 -1.05 19.28
CA ASP A 151 -6.37 -0.70 19.12
C ASP A 151 -5.76 -1.54 17.97
N PRO A 152 -5.33 -0.90 16.86
CA PRO A 152 -4.74 -1.62 15.74
C PRO A 152 -3.46 -2.37 16.15
N TYR A 153 -2.66 -1.84 17.07
CA TYR A 153 -1.42 -2.49 17.49
C TYR A 153 -1.70 -3.73 18.34
N GLY A 154 -2.60 -3.63 19.32
CA GLY A 154 -3.13 -4.73 20.12
C GLY A 154 -3.76 -5.83 19.27
N PHE A 155 -4.49 -5.47 18.22
CA PHE A 155 -5.07 -6.44 17.29
C PHE A 155 -4.01 -7.34 16.64
N TRP A 156 -2.87 -6.78 16.21
CA TRP A 156 -1.81 -7.54 15.54
C TRP A 156 -0.87 -8.25 16.51
N THR A 157 -0.82 -7.87 17.78
CA THR A 157 0.05 -8.47 18.81
C THR A 157 -0.64 -9.54 19.66
N GLY A 158 -1.97 -9.59 19.66
CA GLY A 158 -2.75 -10.60 20.39
C GLY A 158 -2.93 -11.93 19.65
N ASP A 159 -4.11 -12.54 19.78
CA ASP A 159 -4.42 -13.88 19.27
C ASP A 159 -4.33 -14.01 17.73
N ASN A 160 -4.40 -12.89 17.01
CA ASN A 160 -4.28 -12.88 15.54
C ASN A 160 -2.86 -13.19 15.05
N THR A 161 -1.85 -13.13 15.91
CA THR A 161 -0.47 -13.56 15.60
C THR A 161 -0.43 -15.03 15.17
N VAL A 162 -1.27 -15.88 15.74
CA VAL A 162 -1.37 -17.30 15.39
C VAL A 162 -2.08 -17.49 14.05
N LYS A 163 -3.08 -16.63 13.79
CA LYS A 163 -3.91 -16.71 12.58
C LYS A 163 -3.21 -16.15 11.34
N TRP A 164 -2.50 -15.03 11.49
CA TRP A 164 -1.75 -14.35 10.42
C TRP A 164 -0.33 -14.03 10.90
N PRO A 165 0.53 -15.04 11.06
CA PRO A 165 1.86 -14.88 11.62
C PRO A 165 2.77 -14.01 10.76
N ILE A 166 2.59 -14.06 9.44
CA ILE A 166 3.37 -13.22 8.53
C ILE A 166 2.85 -11.79 8.61
N LEU A 167 1.54 -11.61 8.47
CA LEU A 167 0.92 -10.30 8.40
C LEU A 167 1.07 -9.52 9.72
N SER A 168 1.03 -10.20 10.85
CA SER A 168 1.26 -9.64 12.19
C SER A 168 2.66 -9.04 12.32
N LYS A 169 3.72 -9.74 11.87
CA LYS A 169 5.10 -9.21 11.90
C LYS A 169 5.25 -7.94 11.08
N ILE A 170 4.60 -7.90 9.91
CA ILE A 170 4.61 -6.71 9.05
C ILE A 170 3.86 -5.56 9.73
N ALA A 171 2.62 -5.82 10.15
CA ALA A 171 1.74 -4.80 10.71
C ALA A 171 2.33 -4.18 11.99
N THR A 172 2.91 -4.98 12.88
CA THR A 172 3.56 -4.48 14.10
C THR A 172 4.73 -3.54 13.80
N ARG A 173 5.57 -3.87 12.80
CA ARG A 173 6.68 -3.00 12.37
C ARG A 173 6.19 -1.67 11.81
N PHE A 174 5.19 -1.68 10.92
CA PHE A 174 4.63 -0.44 10.35
C PHE A 174 3.85 0.40 11.37
N LEU A 175 3.14 -0.23 12.31
CA LEU A 175 2.38 0.48 13.35
C LEU A 175 3.26 1.02 14.48
N SER A 176 4.48 0.49 14.64
CA SER A 176 5.45 1.01 15.62
C SER A 176 6.10 2.33 15.20
N ALA A 177 6.12 2.64 13.91
CA ALA A 177 6.72 3.86 13.39
C ALA A 177 5.79 5.07 13.64
N PRO A 178 6.30 6.18 14.20
CA PRO A 178 5.52 7.40 14.33
C PRO A 178 5.14 7.93 12.93
N CYS A 179 3.93 8.46 12.80
CA CYS A 179 3.42 8.97 11.53
C CYS A 179 4.19 10.21 11.01
N THR A 180 4.90 10.91 11.90
CA THR A 180 5.59 12.17 11.58
C THR A 180 6.95 12.24 12.26
N SER A 181 7.84 13.07 11.72
CA SER A 181 9.10 13.45 12.34
C SER A 181 8.92 14.38 13.56
N ALA A 182 7.69 14.77 13.91
CA ALA A 182 7.44 15.77 14.93
C ALA A 182 8.00 15.38 16.30
N GLU A 183 7.93 14.10 16.67
CA GLU A 183 8.53 13.62 17.93
C GLU A 183 10.07 13.65 17.88
N ALA A 184 10.68 13.35 16.73
CA ALA A 184 12.12 13.52 16.54
C ALA A 184 12.51 15.01 16.59
N GLU A 185 11.75 15.90 15.96
CA GLU A 185 11.98 17.34 16.00
C GLU A 185 11.86 17.91 17.41
N ARG A 186 10.88 17.45 18.19
CA ARG A 186 10.73 17.80 19.61
C ARG A 186 11.94 17.32 20.42
N LEU A 187 12.38 16.09 20.19
CA LEU A 187 13.61 15.56 20.80
C LEU A 187 14.81 16.46 20.49
N PHE A 188 15.04 16.78 19.21
CA PHE A 188 16.18 17.60 18.79
C PHE A 188 16.06 19.05 19.26
N SER A 189 14.84 19.58 19.38
CA SER A 189 14.59 20.91 19.97
C SER A 189 14.98 20.94 21.44
N SER A 190 14.59 19.92 22.21
CA SER A 190 15.00 19.75 23.62
C SER A 190 16.50 19.49 23.74
N ALA A 191 17.08 18.69 22.85
CA ALA A 191 18.51 18.43 22.80
C ALA A 191 19.32 19.70 22.50
N GLY A 192 18.75 20.68 21.78
CA GLY A 192 19.37 21.99 21.55
C GLY A 192 19.66 22.79 22.83
N LEU A 193 19.01 22.47 23.95
CA LEU A 193 19.33 23.06 25.26
C LEU A 193 20.57 22.42 25.90
N ILE A 194 20.88 21.17 25.55
CA ILE A 194 22.00 20.39 26.08
C ILE A 194 23.24 20.53 25.19
N ILE A 195 23.04 20.42 23.88
CA ILE A 195 24.04 20.57 22.83
C ILE A 195 23.93 22.02 22.30
N ASN A 196 24.46 22.96 23.07
CA ASN A 196 24.46 24.37 22.70
C ASN A 196 25.90 24.90 22.50
N ASN A 197 26.00 26.07 21.86
CA ASN A 197 27.29 26.72 21.57
C ASN A 197 28.12 27.09 22.82
N LEU A 198 27.58 26.99 24.03
CA LEU A 198 28.30 27.22 25.28
C LEU A 198 28.88 25.92 25.87
N ARG A 199 28.45 24.76 25.35
CA ARG A 199 28.86 23.41 25.77
C ARG A 199 29.52 22.63 24.62
N LYS A 200 30.36 23.30 23.82
CA LYS A 200 31.05 22.70 22.64
C LYS A 200 32.08 21.62 22.98
N SER A 201 32.34 21.33 24.26
CA SER A 201 33.31 20.34 24.72
C SER A 201 32.68 18.96 25.01
N LEU A 202 31.38 18.77 24.74
CA LEU A 202 30.75 17.46 24.80
C LEU A 202 31.31 16.57 23.69
N LEU A 203 31.89 15.44 24.08
CA LEU A 203 32.24 14.37 23.16
C LEU A 203 30.96 13.78 22.52
N GLN A 204 31.09 13.26 21.31
CA GLN A 204 29.97 12.72 20.53
C GLN A 204 29.24 11.61 21.30
N GLU A 205 29.99 10.72 21.95
CA GLU A 205 29.44 9.57 22.69
C GLU A 205 28.61 10.04 23.89
N ASN A 206 29.05 11.12 24.56
CA ASN A 206 28.33 11.70 25.68
C ASN A 206 27.05 12.43 25.23
N ALA A 207 27.08 13.06 24.05
CA ALA A 207 25.91 13.69 23.46
C ALA A 207 24.85 12.64 23.06
N GLU A 208 25.26 11.54 22.45
CA GLU A 208 24.40 10.41 22.09
C GLU A 208 23.75 9.78 23.33
N MET A 209 24.53 9.55 24.40
CA MET A 209 24.01 9.02 25.65
C MET A 209 22.98 9.94 26.32
N LEU A 210 23.23 11.26 26.29
CA LEU A 210 22.28 12.24 26.81
C LEU A 210 20.99 12.30 25.98
N LEU A 211 21.08 12.22 24.65
CA LEU A 211 19.92 12.09 23.76
C LEU A 211 19.11 10.82 24.08
N PHE A 212 19.77 9.69 24.31
CA PHE A 212 19.10 8.44 24.68
C PHE A 212 18.34 8.56 26.01
N CYS A 213 18.92 9.19 27.03
CA CYS A 213 18.25 9.43 28.31
C CYS A 213 16.96 10.27 28.18
N ILE A 214 16.90 11.19 27.21
CA ILE A 214 15.70 12.00 26.94
C ILE A 214 14.60 11.17 26.28
N ILE A 215 14.97 10.17 25.45
CA ILE A 215 13.99 9.30 24.79
C ILE A 215 13.28 8.38 25.79
N ILE A 216 13.97 7.97 26.86
CA ILE A 216 13.47 6.98 27.84
C ILE A 216 12.88 7.59 29.12
N SER A 217 12.98 8.92 29.32
CA SER A 217 12.45 9.64 30.49
C SER A 217 11.05 10.17 30.23
#